data_AF-A0A953QGT6-F1
#
_entry.id   AF-A0A953QGT6-F1
#
_cell.length_a   1.000
_cell.length_b   1.000
_cell.length_c   1.000
_cell.angle_alpha   90.00
_cell.angle_beta   90.00
_cell.angle_gamma   90.00
#
_symmetry.space_group_name_H-M   'P 1'
#
loop_
_entity.id
_entity.type
_entity.pdbx_description
1 polymer ?
#
loop_
_entity_poly.entity_id
_entity_poly.type
_entity_poly.pdbx_seq_one_letter_code
_entity_poly.pdbx_strand_id
1 'polypeptide(L)'
;MELAEALQNALYILEEERVRPTLSYRYVGKEWPPEMKWEESNMRQQGYTPSMAAVIGLTRMRQKRPREVAENPKLFVFESVNFNLLLSILNQLAPENRPKFVEELLKRMLAVAPTNASGVFPSWSQKTSPLALVAQFCIRNGYAQSLLNATLQLKVPSAGLAIMLIEIEEILSLNFNLFSPAQINSLRNSLAPLREMAELQTYSAKGSAGKMVGNPAYRPGREKEGQEIVDAIDAIVQQCNQARYFYLKNVLQQNTNLEVESDKTKVVGFLDSLGFDPLLTASLAKAEELYLSSSNVFDLKSCLGHIRSFYEHLNIDAGQAFARHLGATVVDKWDPTLTFLKNKSFLSEQQDKFARGIYALLSDEGVHPDLPPIFSPGIMRLSPVLGSPTLHLQPHSHHRKRRLRPAEPCERSRT
;
A
#
# COMPACT_ATOMS: atom_id res chain seq x y z
N MET A 1 14.10 -9.72 -34.41
CA MET A 1 13.60 -11.10 -34.55
C MET A 1 12.31 -11.09 -35.35
N GLU A 2 12.09 -12.08 -36.22
CA GLU A 2 10.87 -12.20 -37.02
C GLU A 2 9.69 -12.73 -36.18
N LEU A 3 8.46 -12.31 -36.52
CA LEU A 3 7.26 -12.68 -35.75
C LEU A 3 7.02 -14.19 -35.67
N ALA A 4 7.21 -14.90 -36.78
CA ALA A 4 6.99 -16.35 -36.84
C ALA A 4 7.99 -17.12 -35.95
N GLU A 5 9.26 -16.71 -35.99
CA GLU A 5 10.32 -17.26 -35.14
C GLU A 5 10.02 -17.00 -33.66
N ALA A 6 9.62 -15.78 -33.33
CA ALA A 6 9.25 -15.39 -31.96
C ALA A 6 8.11 -16.27 -31.40
N LEU A 7 7.06 -16.49 -32.20
CA LEU A 7 5.94 -17.35 -31.81
C LEU A 7 6.37 -18.79 -31.60
N GLN A 8 7.22 -19.33 -32.48
CA GLN A 8 7.72 -20.69 -32.34
C GLN A 8 8.56 -20.86 -31.07
N ASN A 9 9.46 -19.90 -30.79
CA ASN A 9 10.29 -19.91 -29.59
C ASN A 9 9.45 -19.79 -28.31
N ALA A 10 8.41 -18.93 -28.32
CA ALA A 10 7.48 -18.79 -27.21
C ALA A 10 6.72 -20.09 -26.93
N LEU A 11 6.32 -20.82 -27.98
CA LEU A 11 5.65 -22.11 -27.81
C LEU A 11 6.55 -23.18 -27.18
N TYR A 12 7.84 -23.23 -27.52
CA TYR A 12 8.77 -24.15 -26.85
C TYR A 12 8.88 -23.87 -25.35
N ILE A 13 8.95 -22.59 -24.97
CA ILE A 13 8.99 -22.18 -23.57
C ILE A 13 7.69 -22.58 -22.85
N LEU A 14 6.53 -22.37 -23.47
CA LEU A 14 5.24 -22.69 -22.88
C LEU A 14 4.95 -24.19 -22.80
N GLU A 15 5.52 -24.97 -23.72
CA GLU A 15 5.49 -26.43 -23.64
C GLU A 15 6.34 -26.94 -22.46
N GLU A 16 7.49 -26.32 -22.21
CA GLU A 16 8.28 -26.62 -21.02
C GLU A 16 7.55 -26.19 -19.74
N GLU A 17 6.93 -25.00 -19.71
CA GLU A 17 6.10 -24.53 -18.58
C GLU A 17 4.96 -25.51 -18.27
N ARG A 18 4.39 -26.17 -19.29
CA ARG A 18 3.33 -27.17 -19.13
C ARG A 18 3.79 -28.41 -18.36
N VAL A 19 5.08 -28.76 -18.43
CA VAL A 19 5.68 -29.94 -17.80
C VAL A 19 6.35 -29.58 -16.48
N ARG A 20 7.06 -28.45 -16.45
CA ARG A 20 7.78 -27.91 -15.29
C ARG A 20 7.42 -26.44 -15.11
N PRO A 21 6.29 -26.14 -14.44
CA PRO A 21 5.88 -24.77 -14.19
C PRO A 21 6.92 -24.01 -13.36
N THR A 22 7.18 -22.76 -13.73
CA THR A 22 8.19 -21.91 -13.10
C THR A 22 7.59 -20.74 -12.33
N LEU A 23 6.28 -20.60 -12.37
CA LEU A 23 5.54 -19.54 -11.69
C LEU A 23 5.68 -19.64 -10.17
N SER A 24 6.19 -18.57 -9.55
CA SER A 24 6.33 -18.50 -8.10
C SER A 24 6.26 -17.06 -7.58
N TYR A 25 6.00 -16.95 -6.27
CA TYR A 25 5.98 -15.69 -5.55
C TYR A 25 6.86 -15.81 -4.32
N ARG A 26 7.83 -14.91 -4.19
CA ARG A 26 8.77 -14.87 -3.08
C ARG A 26 8.48 -13.69 -2.17
N TYR A 27 8.39 -13.96 -0.87
CA TYR A 27 8.25 -12.92 0.13
C TYR A 27 9.57 -12.18 0.35
N VAL A 28 9.54 -10.86 0.23
CA VAL A 28 10.70 -9.95 0.40
C VAL A 28 10.56 -9.02 1.61
N GLY A 29 9.41 -9.08 2.31
CA GLY A 29 9.22 -8.33 3.54
C GLY A 29 10.20 -8.76 4.63
N LYS A 30 10.63 -7.80 5.45
CA LYS A 30 11.47 -8.05 6.64
C LYS A 30 10.63 -8.35 7.88
N GLU A 31 9.38 -7.93 7.87
CA GLU A 31 8.43 -8.09 8.97
C GLU A 31 7.66 -9.39 8.83
N TRP A 32 7.03 -9.84 9.91
CA TRP A 32 6.13 -10.99 9.83
C TRP A 32 4.91 -10.65 8.99
N PRO A 33 4.48 -11.56 8.09
CA PRO A 33 3.29 -11.33 7.27
C PRO A 33 2.07 -11.15 8.20
N PRO A 34 1.17 -10.20 7.89
CA PRO A 34 0.01 -9.90 8.74
C PRO A 34 -0.82 -11.13 9.13
N GLU A 35 -0.94 -12.09 8.20
CA GLU A 35 -1.71 -13.32 8.36
C GLU A 35 -1.11 -14.28 9.39
N MET A 36 0.17 -14.15 9.71
CA MET A 36 0.89 -15.01 10.66
C MET A 36 1.28 -14.29 11.95
N LYS A 37 0.87 -13.02 12.12
CA LYS A 37 1.31 -12.17 13.24
C LYS A 37 0.94 -12.75 14.61
N TRP A 38 -0.20 -13.44 14.72
CA TRP A 38 -0.64 -14.08 15.96
C TRP A 38 0.16 -15.34 16.33
N GLU A 39 0.84 -15.95 15.37
CA GLU A 39 1.67 -17.15 15.55
C GLU A 39 3.17 -16.81 15.64
N GLU A 40 3.54 -15.54 15.48
CA GLU A 40 4.91 -15.06 15.40
C GLU A 40 5.80 -15.57 16.53
N SER A 41 5.38 -15.42 17.79
CA SER A 41 6.17 -15.84 18.96
C SER A 41 6.50 -17.34 18.93
N ASN A 42 5.52 -18.17 18.59
CA ASN A 42 5.68 -19.63 18.55
C ASN A 42 6.55 -20.05 17.37
N MET A 43 6.33 -19.47 16.20
CA MET A 43 7.08 -19.79 14.99
C MET A 43 8.53 -19.32 15.09
N ARG A 44 8.79 -18.15 15.69
CA ARG A 44 10.15 -17.67 15.98
C ARG A 44 10.90 -18.63 16.90
N GLN A 45 10.27 -19.15 17.95
CA GLN A 45 10.88 -20.14 18.85
C GLN A 45 11.23 -21.45 18.14
N GLN A 46 10.47 -21.81 17.10
CA GLN A 46 10.73 -22.97 16.24
C GLN A 46 11.76 -22.69 15.13
N GLY A 47 12.36 -21.49 15.08
CA GLY A 47 13.39 -21.13 14.11
C GLY A 47 12.86 -20.68 12.74
N TYR A 48 11.56 -20.42 12.59
CA TYR A 48 11.01 -19.91 11.34
C TYR A 48 11.42 -18.45 11.09
N THR A 49 11.73 -18.16 9.83
CA THR A 49 11.95 -16.79 9.34
C THR A 49 10.64 -16.18 8.82
N PRO A 50 10.55 -14.84 8.68
CA PRO A 50 9.38 -14.21 8.08
C PRO A 50 9.03 -14.75 6.69
N SER A 51 10.04 -15.03 5.86
CA SER A 51 9.84 -15.60 4.53
C SER A 51 9.23 -17.01 4.58
N MET A 52 9.66 -17.86 5.52
CA MET A 52 9.07 -19.20 5.71
C MET A 52 7.63 -19.11 6.20
N ALA A 53 7.36 -18.19 7.12
CA ALA A 53 6.00 -17.93 7.59
C ALA A 53 5.10 -17.40 6.48
N ALA A 54 5.62 -16.55 5.60
CA ALA A 54 4.88 -16.03 4.46
C ALA A 54 4.50 -17.12 3.45
N VAL A 55 5.33 -18.15 3.27
CA VAL A 55 4.94 -19.32 2.46
C VAL A 55 3.74 -20.03 3.07
N ILE A 56 3.73 -20.25 4.39
CA ILE A 56 2.61 -20.87 5.10
C ILE A 56 1.36 -19.99 5.03
N GLY A 57 1.51 -18.70 5.29
CA GLY A 57 0.44 -17.71 5.20
C GLY A 57 -0.17 -17.66 3.79
N LEU A 58 0.67 -17.69 2.76
CA LEU A 58 0.24 -17.73 1.37
C LEU A 58 -0.54 -19.00 1.03
N THR A 59 -0.08 -20.17 1.49
CA THR A 59 -0.83 -21.42 1.35
C THR A 59 -2.20 -21.35 2.02
N ARG A 60 -2.30 -20.78 3.22
CA ARG A 60 -3.58 -20.58 3.93
C ARG A 60 -4.48 -19.59 3.20
N MET A 61 -3.91 -18.49 2.68
CA MET A 61 -4.66 -17.51 1.90
C MET A 61 -5.25 -18.14 0.64
N ARG A 62 -4.50 -19.00 -0.06
CA ARG A 62 -4.96 -19.72 -1.26
C ARG A 62 -6.12 -20.69 -1.00
N GLN A 63 -6.35 -21.09 0.26
CA GLN A 63 -7.50 -21.92 0.65
C GLN A 63 -8.78 -21.09 0.87
N LYS A 64 -8.67 -19.76 0.97
CA LYS A 64 -9.81 -18.85 1.10
C LYS A 64 -10.25 -18.36 -0.27
N ARG A 65 -11.56 -18.19 -0.45
CA ARG A 65 -12.14 -17.51 -1.60
C ARG A 65 -13.30 -16.60 -1.14
N PRO A 66 -13.25 -15.28 -1.36
CA PRO A 66 -12.14 -14.54 -1.98
C PRO A 66 -10.86 -14.59 -1.15
N ARG A 67 -9.71 -14.47 -1.82
CA ARG A 67 -8.43 -14.28 -1.13
C ARG A 67 -8.36 -12.84 -0.61
N GLU A 68 -7.70 -12.67 0.53
CA GLU A 68 -7.43 -11.33 1.07
C GLU A 68 -6.44 -10.60 0.14
N VAL A 69 -6.66 -9.31 -0.10
CA VAL A 69 -5.70 -8.45 -0.80
C VAL A 69 -4.69 -7.91 0.21
N ALA A 70 -3.42 -8.07 -0.08
CA ALA A 70 -2.33 -7.50 0.70
C ALA A 70 -2.30 -5.99 0.50
N GLU A 71 -2.37 -5.24 1.60
CA GLU A 71 -2.33 -3.77 1.56
C GLU A 71 -1.05 -3.23 0.93
N ASN A 72 0.09 -3.87 1.22
CA ASN A 72 1.38 -3.54 0.63
C ASN A 72 1.72 -4.52 -0.50
N PRO A 73 1.55 -4.13 -1.78
CA PRO A 73 1.77 -5.02 -2.91
C PRO A 73 3.26 -5.31 -3.19
N LYS A 74 4.19 -4.72 -2.43
CA LYS A 74 5.64 -4.93 -2.59
C LYS A 74 6.17 -6.09 -1.76
N LEU A 75 5.34 -6.71 -0.91
CA LEU A 75 5.76 -7.78 -0.01
C LEU A 75 6.05 -9.10 -0.72
N PHE A 76 5.39 -9.34 -1.85
CA PHE A 76 5.60 -10.52 -2.68
C PHE A 76 6.10 -10.10 -4.06
N VAL A 77 7.23 -10.70 -4.45
CA VAL A 77 7.85 -10.52 -5.77
C VAL A 77 7.58 -11.76 -6.60
N PHE A 78 7.06 -11.55 -7.80
CA PHE A 78 6.87 -12.61 -8.77
C PHE A 78 8.20 -13.04 -9.38
N GLU A 79 8.38 -14.35 -9.51
CA GLU A 79 9.56 -14.97 -10.09
C GLU A 79 9.14 -16.10 -11.04
N SER A 80 9.64 -16.07 -12.27
CA SER A 80 9.50 -17.14 -13.24
C SER A 80 10.61 -17.05 -14.29
N VAL A 81 11.31 -18.15 -14.51
CA VAL A 81 12.34 -18.25 -15.55
C VAL A 81 11.69 -18.16 -16.93
N ASN A 82 10.60 -18.90 -17.16
CA ASN A 82 9.92 -18.92 -18.44
C ASN A 82 9.26 -17.57 -18.78
N PHE A 83 8.76 -16.83 -17.79
CA PHE A 83 8.32 -15.45 -17.98
C PHE A 83 9.46 -14.56 -18.52
N ASN A 84 10.65 -14.64 -17.93
CA ASN A 84 11.79 -13.82 -18.34
C ASN A 84 12.25 -14.14 -19.77
N LEU A 85 12.14 -15.41 -20.18
CA LEU A 85 12.41 -15.81 -21.55
C LEU A 85 11.36 -15.25 -22.53
N LEU A 86 10.06 -15.32 -22.19
CA LEU A 86 9.00 -14.70 -22.99
C LEU A 86 9.17 -13.19 -23.10
N LEU A 87 9.56 -12.52 -22.02
CA LEU A 87 9.87 -11.09 -22.01
C LEU A 87 11.06 -10.77 -22.92
N SER A 88 12.09 -11.61 -22.90
CA SER A 88 13.25 -11.47 -23.79
C SER A 88 12.85 -11.60 -25.26
N ILE A 89 11.92 -12.50 -25.59
CA ILE A 89 11.34 -12.62 -26.93
C ILE A 89 10.58 -11.35 -27.32
N LEU A 90 9.70 -10.86 -26.45
CA LEU A 90 8.92 -9.64 -26.68
C LEU A 90 9.80 -8.42 -26.94
N ASN A 91 10.90 -8.29 -26.20
CA ASN A 91 11.82 -7.16 -26.32
C ASN A 91 12.66 -7.20 -27.61
N GLN A 92 12.90 -8.39 -28.16
CA GLN A 92 13.60 -8.59 -29.44
C GLN A 92 12.70 -8.43 -30.68
N LEU A 93 11.38 -8.31 -30.48
CA LEU A 93 10.42 -7.96 -31.52
C LEU A 93 10.37 -6.45 -31.72
N ALA A 94 10.21 -6.05 -32.98
CA ALA A 94 9.88 -4.67 -33.34
C ALA A 94 8.57 -4.25 -32.64
N PRO A 95 8.46 -3.02 -32.10
CA PRO A 95 7.30 -2.58 -31.31
C PRO A 95 5.94 -2.83 -31.99
N GLU A 96 5.87 -2.62 -33.30
CA GLU A 96 4.70 -2.83 -34.15
C GLU A 96 4.22 -4.29 -34.21
N ASN A 97 5.13 -5.26 -34.02
CA ASN A 97 4.81 -6.69 -34.06
C ASN A 97 4.37 -7.24 -32.69
N ARG A 98 4.61 -6.50 -31.59
CA ARG A 98 4.33 -6.98 -30.24
C ARG A 98 2.84 -7.26 -29.97
N PRO A 99 1.88 -6.39 -30.38
CA PRO A 99 0.46 -6.69 -30.19
C PRO A 99 0.03 -7.97 -30.91
N LYS A 100 0.47 -8.15 -32.16
CA LYS A 100 0.16 -9.33 -32.97
C LYS A 100 0.77 -10.60 -32.41
N PHE A 101 1.99 -10.52 -31.86
CA PHE A 101 2.62 -11.61 -31.13
C PHE A 101 1.78 -12.06 -29.93
N VAL A 102 1.32 -11.12 -29.10
CA VAL A 102 0.49 -11.41 -27.93
C VAL A 102 -0.86 -12.01 -28.33
N GLU A 103 -1.51 -11.45 -29.35
CA GLU A 103 -2.79 -11.96 -29.87
C GLU A 103 -2.68 -13.42 -30.34
N GLU A 104 -1.70 -13.73 -31.18
CA GLU A 104 -1.46 -15.08 -31.69
C GLU A 104 -1.06 -16.05 -30.57
N LEU A 105 -0.28 -15.60 -29.58
CA LEU A 105 0.08 -16.40 -28.42
C LEU A 105 -1.16 -16.77 -27.59
N LEU A 106 -2.01 -15.79 -27.29
CA LEU A 106 -3.26 -15.99 -26.54
C LEU A 106 -4.20 -16.95 -27.27
N LYS A 107 -4.40 -16.74 -28.57
CA LYS A 107 -5.24 -17.60 -29.39
C LYS A 107 -4.81 -19.07 -29.33
N ARG A 108 -3.51 -19.34 -29.38
CA ARG A 108 -2.97 -20.71 -29.27
C ARG A 108 -3.16 -21.26 -27.86
N MET A 109 -2.82 -20.49 -26.82
CA MET A 109 -2.86 -20.96 -25.44
C MET A 109 -4.25 -21.20 -24.90
N LEU A 110 -5.25 -20.43 -25.35
CA LEU A 110 -6.65 -20.66 -25.03
C LEU A 110 -7.16 -22.04 -25.50
N ALA A 111 -6.56 -22.60 -26.55
CA ALA A 111 -6.90 -23.92 -27.08
C ALA A 111 -6.10 -25.07 -26.45
N VAL A 112 -5.05 -24.78 -25.68
CA VAL A 112 -4.19 -25.80 -25.06
C VAL A 112 -4.91 -26.48 -23.90
N ALA A 113 -4.92 -27.82 -23.90
CA ALA A 113 -5.46 -28.61 -22.81
C ALA A 113 -4.54 -28.57 -21.58
N PRO A 114 -5.10 -28.43 -20.37
CA PRO A 114 -4.32 -28.54 -19.13
C PRO A 114 -3.67 -29.92 -18.94
N THR A 115 -2.57 -29.95 -18.20
CA THR A 115 -1.83 -31.18 -17.86
C THR A 115 -1.99 -31.54 -16.39
N ASN A 116 -1.92 -32.84 -16.08
CA ASN A 116 -1.97 -33.28 -14.69
C ASN A 116 -0.67 -32.87 -13.97
N ALA A 117 -0.80 -32.19 -12.83
CA ALA A 117 0.30 -31.78 -11.98
C ALA A 117 -0.17 -31.76 -10.51
N SER A 118 0.63 -32.34 -9.63
CA SER A 118 0.37 -32.37 -8.18
C SER A 118 1.36 -31.46 -7.45
N GLY A 119 0.87 -30.72 -6.44
CA GLY A 119 1.71 -29.87 -5.60
C GLY A 119 2.24 -28.60 -6.28
N VAL A 120 1.75 -28.25 -7.47
CA VAL A 120 2.14 -27.05 -8.22
C VAL A 120 1.02 -26.01 -8.17
N PHE A 121 1.39 -24.73 -8.06
CA PHE A 121 0.47 -23.60 -8.16
C PHE A 121 0.82 -22.75 -9.40
N PRO A 122 -0.17 -22.19 -10.12
CA PRO A 122 -1.61 -22.39 -9.94
C PRO A 122 -2.05 -23.75 -10.47
N SER A 123 -3.00 -24.35 -9.77
CA SER A 123 -3.63 -25.60 -10.20
C SER A 123 -5.09 -25.68 -9.78
N TRP A 124 -5.85 -26.47 -10.52
CA TRP A 124 -7.24 -26.81 -10.21
C TRP A 124 -7.50 -28.27 -10.58
N SER A 125 -8.12 -29.02 -9.67
CA SER A 125 -8.39 -30.45 -9.88
C SER A 125 -7.13 -31.25 -10.29
N GLN A 126 -6.00 -30.96 -9.63
CA GLN A 126 -4.67 -31.53 -9.93
C GLN A 126 -4.22 -31.29 -11.38
N LYS A 127 -4.65 -30.21 -12.01
CA LYS A 127 -4.21 -29.79 -13.34
C LYS A 127 -3.53 -28.43 -13.30
N THR A 128 -2.54 -28.23 -14.16
CA THR A 128 -1.88 -26.95 -14.41
C THR A 128 -2.04 -26.55 -15.88
N SER A 129 -1.80 -25.28 -16.18
CA SER A 129 -1.95 -24.73 -17.53
C SER A 129 -0.92 -23.63 -17.80
N PRO A 130 -0.23 -23.64 -18.95
CA PRO A 130 0.68 -22.55 -19.34
C PRO A 130 -0.07 -21.23 -19.56
N LEU A 131 -1.41 -21.26 -19.70
CA LEU A 131 -2.24 -20.06 -19.79
C LEU A 131 -2.13 -19.17 -18.56
N ALA A 132 -1.85 -19.72 -17.36
CA ALA A 132 -1.60 -18.91 -16.17
C ALA A 132 -0.33 -18.05 -16.30
N LEU A 133 0.76 -18.63 -16.83
CA LEU A 133 1.97 -17.87 -17.11
C LEU A 133 1.73 -16.80 -18.19
N VAL A 134 0.93 -17.13 -19.21
CA VAL A 134 0.57 -16.14 -20.24
C VAL A 134 -0.29 -15.01 -19.67
N ALA A 135 -1.18 -15.29 -18.70
CA ALA A 135 -1.91 -14.23 -18.02
C ALA A 135 -0.99 -13.28 -17.24
N GLN A 136 -0.03 -13.82 -16.48
CA GLN A 136 1.02 -13.03 -15.83
C GLN A 136 1.80 -12.17 -16.83
N PHE A 137 2.22 -12.79 -17.94
CA PHE A 137 2.92 -12.13 -19.03
C PHE A 137 2.11 -10.97 -19.61
N CYS A 138 0.84 -11.18 -19.93
CA CYS A 138 -0.03 -10.14 -20.48
C CYS A 138 -0.25 -9.01 -19.47
N ILE A 139 -0.57 -9.32 -18.21
CA ILE A 139 -0.90 -8.31 -17.20
C ILE A 139 0.32 -7.43 -16.89
N ARG A 140 1.48 -8.04 -16.63
CA ARG A 140 2.71 -7.31 -16.27
C ARG A 140 3.27 -6.46 -17.40
N ASN A 141 2.96 -6.78 -18.66
CA ASN A 141 3.44 -6.06 -19.84
C ASN A 141 2.37 -5.14 -20.48
N GLY A 142 1.27 -4.86 -19.78
CA GLY A 142 0.25 -3.91 -20.25
C GLY A 142 -0.75 -4.46 -21.28
N TYR A 143 -0.76 -5.77 -21.52
CA TYR A 143 -1.68 -6.47 -22.42
C TYR A 143 -2.87 -7.13 -21.68
N ALA A 144 -3.20 -6.68 -20.47
CA ALA A 144 -4.32 -7.21 -19.69
C ALA A 144 -5.66 -7.15 -20.47
N GLN A 145 -5.90 -6.07 -21.22
CA GLN A 145 -7.12 -5.96 -22.02
C GLN A 145 -7.14 -6.96 -23.19
N SER A 146 -6.00 -7.20 -23.84
CA SER A 146 -5.88 -8.21 -24.90
C SER A 146 -6.18 -9.62 -24.37
N LEU A 147 -5.69 -9.95 -23.17
CA LEU A 147 -6.01 -11.20 -22.48
C LEU A 147 -7.53 -11.34 -22.27
N LEU A 148 -8.18 -10.33 -21.67
CA LEU A 148 -9.62 -10.36 -21.39
C LEU A 148 -10.44 -10.45 -22.69
N ASN A 149 -10.10 -9.66 -23.70
CA ASN A 149 -10.77 -9.70 -25.00
C ASN A 149 -10.64 -11.07 -25.68
N ALA A 150 -9.50 -11.75 -25.54
CA ALA A 150 -9.31 -13.07 -26.11
C ALA A 150 -10.26 -14.11 -25.46
N THR A 151 -10.56 -13.97 -24.17
CA THR A 151 -11.52 -14.87 -23.50
C THR A 151 -12.95 -14.76 -24.01
N LEU A 152 -13.33 -13.61 -24.61
CA LEU A 152 -14.66 -13.40 -25.20
C LEU A 152 -14.92 -14.29 -26.42
N GLN A 153 -13.86 -14.84 -27.04
CA GLN A 153 -13.98 -15.74 -28.18
C GLN A 153 -14.32 -17.19 -27.77
N LEU A 154 -14.31 -17.47 -26.45
CA LEU A 154 -14.59 -18.81 -25.93
C LEU A 154 -16.09 -19.08 -25.90
N LYS A 155 -16.46 -20.27 -26.36
CA LYS A 155 -17.86 -20.74 -26.38
C LYS A 155 -18.20 -21.65 -25.20
N VAL A 156 -17.19 -22.20 -24.54
CA VAL A 156 -17.34 -23.17 -23.45
C VAL A 156 -16.25 -22.94 -22.41
N PRO A 157 -16.53 -23.25 -21.13
CA PRO A 157 -15.53 -23.17 -20.07
C PRO A 157 -14.47 -24.27 -20.25
N SER A 158 -13.28 -24.00 -19.75
CA SER A 158 -12.17 -24.95 -19.75
C SER A 158 -11.42 -24.90 -18.42
N ALA A 159 -10.81 -26.03 -18.05
CA ALA A 159 -9.96 -26.08 -16.87
C ALA A 159 -8.75 -25.12 -16.99
N GLY A 160 -8.26 -24.85 -18.20
CA GLY A 160 -7.18 -23.89 -18.42
C GLY A 160 -7.61 -22.46 -18.07
N LEU A 161 -8.85 -22.10 -18.40
CA LEU A 161 -9.44 -20.82 -18.05
C LEU A 161 -9.66 -20.66 -16.54
N ALA A 162 -10.15 -21.71 -15.87
CA ALA A 162 -10.25 -21.73 -14.40
C ALA A 162 -8.88 -21.49 -13.74
N ILE A 163 -7.84 -22.19 -14.18
CA ILE A 163 -6.47 -22.04 -13.67
C ILE A 163 -5.93 -20.62 -13.94
N MET A 164 -6.24 -20.04 -15.10
CA MET A 164 -5.90 -18.65 -15.42
C MET A 164 -6.57 -17.66 -14.46
N LEU A 165 -7.84 -17.86 -14.11
CA LEU A 165 -8.56 -16.97 -13.18
C LEU A 165 -8.03 -17.12 -11.74
N ILE A 166 -7.67 -18.33 -11.30
CA ILE A 166 -6.98 -18.59 -10.03
C ILE A 166 -5.67 -17.79 -9.92
N GLU A 167 -4.97 -17.64 -11.05
CA GLU A 167 -3.76 -16.82 -11.13
C GLU A 167 -4.08 -15.33 -11.09
N ILE A 168 -5.15 -14.88 -11.76
CA ILE A 168 -5.60 -13.48 -11.65
C ILE A 168 -6.01 -13.14 -10.22
N GLU A 169 -6.66 -14.05 -9.49
CA GLU A 169 -6.92 -13.91 -8.05
C GLU A 169 -5.61 -13.73 -7.26
N GLU A 170 -4.54 -14.45 -7.60
CA GLU A 170 -3.23 -14.33 -6.94
C GLU A 170 -2.60 -12.97 -7.22
N ILE A 171 -2.64 -12.53 -8.48
CA ILE A 171 -2.12 -11.23 -8.91
C ILE A 171 -2.85 -10.12 -8.17
N LEU A 172 -4.18 -10.16 -8.08
CA LEU A 172 -4.94 -9.16 -7.33
C LEU A 172 -4.63 -9.22 -5.84
N SER A 173 -4.51 -10.41 -5.25
CA SER A 173 -4.19 -10.51 -3.83
C SER A 173 -2.81 -9.95 -3.50
N LEU A 174 -1.80 -10.22 -4.32
CA LEU A 174 -0.40 -9.95 -3.97
C LEU A 174 0.15 -8.67 -4.62
N ASN A 175 -0.27 -8.36 -5.85
CA ASN A 175 0.24 -7.26 -6.65
C ASN A 175 -0.92 -6.53 -7.38
N PHE A 176 -2.00 -6.15 -6.67
CA PHE A 176 -3.13 -5.43 -7.28
C PHE A 176 -2.72 -4.16 -8.04
N ASN A 177 -1.58 -3.57 -7.68
CA ASN A 177 -1.01 -2.38 -8.30
C ASN A 177 -0.52 -2.58 -9.75
N LEU A 178 -0.51 -3.83 -10.25
CA LEU A 178 -0.31 -4.11 -11.68
C LEU A 178 -1.51 -3.69 -12.53
N PHE A 179 -2.68 -3.53 -11.91
CA PHE A 179 -3.86 -2.94 -12.53
C PHE A 179 -4.01 -1.50 -12.09
N SER A 180 -4.22 -0.60 -13.05
CA SER A 180 -4.57 0.79 -12.73
C SER A 180 -5.94 0.86 -12.02
N PRO A 181 -6.23 1.96 -11.29
CA PRO A 181 -7.55 2.16 -10.70
C PRO A 181 -8.70 2.05 -11.71
N ALA A 182 -8.48 2.53 -12.95
CA ALA A 182 -9.45 2.40 -14.03
C ALA A 182 -9.70 0.94 -14.42
N GLN A 183 -8.62 0.15 -14.54
CA GLN A 183 -8.73 -1.28 -14.85
C GLN A 183 -9.43 -2.06 -13.73
N ILE A 184 -9.14 -1.77 -12.47
CA ILE A 184 -9.84 -2.37 -11.32
C ILE A 184 -11.35 -2.06 -11.38
N ASN A 185 -11.72 -0.84 -11.75
CA ASN A 185 -13.13 -0.45 -11.88
C ASN A 185 -13.84 -1.14 -13.06
N SER A 186 -13.13 -1.41 -14.15
CA SER A 186 -13.71 -2.05 -15.35
C SER A 186 -13.64 -3.58 -15.34
N LEU A 187 -12.90 -4.20 -14.41
CA LEU A 187 -12.65 -5.64 -14.44
C LEU A 187 -13.93 -6.47 -14.29
N ARG A 188 -14.86 -6.05 -13.41
CA ARG A 188 -16.19 -6.68 -13.27
C ARG A 188 -16.91 -6.75 -14.62
N ASN A 189 -17.00 -5.62 -15.32
CA ASN A 189 -17.72 -5.54 -16.59
C ASN A 189 -17.01 -6.35 -17.68
N SER A 190 -15.67 -6.38 -17.64
CA SER A 190 -14.86 -7.14 -18.61
C SER A 190 -15.00 -8.65 -18.44
N LEU A 191 -15.20 -9.13 -17.21
CA LEU A 191 -15.38 -10.55 -16.90
C LEU A 191 -16.85 -11.01 -16.95
N ALA A 192 -17.82 -10.10 -17.00
CA ALA A 192 -19.24 -10.44 -16.98
C ALA A 192 -19.66 -11.39 -18.12
N PRO A 193 -19.24 -11.22 -19.39
CA PRO A 193 -19.59 -12.17 -20.45
C PRO A 193 -19.03 -13.58 -20.20
N LEU A 194 -17.82 -13.65 -19.63
CA LEU A 194 -17.17 -14.91 -19.28
C LEU A 194 -17.91 -15.62 -18.15
N ARG A 195 -18.34 -14.86 -17.15
CA ARG A 195 -19.15 -15.36 -16.03
C ARG A 195 -20.48 -15.91 -16.51
N GLU A 196 -21.18 -15.18 -17.39
CA GLU A 196 -22.45 -15.62 -17.97
C GLU A 196 -22.28 -16.92 -18.77
N MET A 197 -21.26 -16.99 -19.62
CA MET A 197 -20.93 -18.20 -20.37
C MET A 197 -20.69 -19.41 -19.45
N ALA A 198 -20.00 -19.20 -18.32
CA ALA A 198 -19.73 -20.25 -17.33
C ALA A 198 -20.97 -20.65 -16.52
N GLU A 199 -21.79 -19.68 -16.10
CA GLU A 199 -23.06 -19.90 -15.38
C GLU A 199 -23.98 -20.83 -16.16
N LEU A 200 -24.07 -20.65 -17.49
CA LEU A 200 -24.85 -21.50 -18.39
C LEU A 200 -24.39 -22.97 -18.42
N GLN A 201 -23.22 -23.31 -17.86
CA GLN A 201 -22.74 -24.69 -17.77
C GLN A 201 -22.91 -25.30 -16.38
N THR A 202 -23.38 -24.55 -15.40
CA THR A 202 -23.50 -25.03 -14.01
C THR A 202 -24.74 -25.92 -13.81
N TYR A 203 -24.82 -26.58 -12.65
CA TYR A 203 -25.98 -27.40 -12.28
C TYR A 203 -27.27 -26.57 -12.12
N SER A 204 -27.18 -25.30 -11.71
CA SER A 204 -28.35 -24.40 -11.59
C SER A 204 -29.00 -24.19 -12.97
N ALA A 205 -28.20 -24.19 -14.04
CA ALA A 205 -28.64 -23.98 -15.42
C ALA A 205 -29.21 -25.24 -16.09
N LYS A 206 -29.16 -26.42 -15.44
CA LYS A 206 -29.68 -27.70 -15.96
C LYS A 206 -31.22 -27.79 -15.94
N GLY A 207 -31.89 -26.97 -15.12
CA GLY A 207 -33.34 -26.98 -14.91
C GLY A 207 -33.83 -28.12 -14.00
N SER A 208 -35.06 -28.00 -13.47
CA SER A 208 -35.67 -29.00 -12.59
C SER A 208 -35.94 -30.32 -13.30
N ALA A 209 -35.73 -31.45 -12.61
CA ALA A 209 -36.07 -32.77 -13.12
C ALA A 209 -37.54 -32.83 -13.56
N GLY A 210 -37.78 -33.06 -14.86
CA GLY A 210 -39.12 -33.30 -15.41
C GLY A 210 -39.75 -32.16 -16.22
N LYS A 211 -39.19 -30.94 -16.24
CA LYS A 211 -39.61 -29.86 -17.16
C LYS A 211 -38.40 -29.25 -17.85
N MET A 212 -37.99 -29.86 -18.96
CA MET A 212 -37.00 -29.31 -19.87
C MET A 212 -37.54 -28.03 -20.54
N VAL A 213 -37.30 -26.88 -19.93
CA VAL A 213 -36.96 -25.69 -20.73
C VAL A 213 -35.43 -25.72 -20.79
N GLY A 214 -34.90 -26.63 -21.60
CA GLY A 214 -33.48 -26.97 -21.60
C GLY A 214 -32.65 -25.78 -22.04
N ASN A 215 -31.69 -25.37 -21.23
CA ASN A 215 -30.66 -24.42 -21.65
C ASN A 215 -29.92 -25.00 -22.88
N PRO A 216 -30.09 -24.43 -24.09
CA PRO A 216 -29.51 -24.98 -25.31
C PRO A 216 -27.97 -24.86 -25.35
N ALA A 217 -27.41 -23.95 -24.54
CA ALA A 217 -25.97 -23.76 -24.41
C ALA A 217 -25.33 -24.79 -23.48
N TYR A 218 -26.09 -25.45 -22.60
CA TYR A 218 -25.55 -26.41 -21.63
C TYR A 218 -24.89 -27.61 -22.33
N ARG A 219 -23.75 -28.03 -21.81
CA ARG A 219 -22.96 -29.18 -22.26
C ARG A 219 -22.63 -30.04 -21.04
N PRO A 220 -23.14 -31.28 -20.95
CA PRO A 220 -22.84 -32.19 -19.84
C PRO A 220 -21.34 -32.40 -19.65
N GLY A 221 -20.89 -32.47 -18.40
CA GLY A 221 -19.49 -32.70 -18.03
C GLY A 221 -18.63 -31.45 -17.93
N ARG A 222 -19.24 -30.26 -17.96
CA ARG A 222 -18.59 -28.94 -17.82
C ARG A 222 -18.99 -28.19 -16.55
N GLU A 223 -19.76 -28.84 -15.68
CA GLU A 223 -20.39 -28.21 -14.51
C GLU A 223 -19.34 -27.75 -13.50
N LYS A 224 -18.27 -28.55 -13.33
CA LYS A 224 -17.19 -28.23 -12.40
C LYS A 224 -16.37 -27.05 -12.91
N GLU A 225 -16.00 -27.03 -14.20
CA GLU A 225 -15.31 -25.89 -14.80
C GLU A 225 -16.17 -24.62 -14.77
N GLY A 226 -17.46 -24.75 -15.09
CA GLY A 226 -18.41 -23.64 -15.04
C GLY A 226 -18.50 -23.04 -13.63
N GLN A 227 -18.69 -23.89 -12.61
CA GLN A 227 -18.76 -23.44 -11.22
C GLN A 227 -17.46 -22.76 -10.77
N GLU A 228 -16.31 -23.37 -11.06
CA GLU A 228 -15.01 -22.81 -10.67
C GLU A 228 -14.78 -21.42 -11.29
N ILE A 229 -15.15 -21.22 -12.55
CA ILE A 229 -15.01 -19.94 -13.24
C ILE A 229 -15.95 -18.89 -12.63
N VAL A 230 -17.19 -19.25 -12.31
CA VAL A 230 -18.14 -18.36 -11.63
C VAL A 230 -17.59 -17.93 -10.28
N ASP A 231 -17.15 -18.89 -9.46
CA ASP A 231 -16.61 -18.62 -8.12
C ASP A 231 -15.36 -17.75 -8.18
N ALA A 232 -14.45 -18.02 -9.12
CA ALA A 232 -13.22 -17.24 -9.30
C ALA A 232 -13.53 -15.80 -9.76
N ILE A 233 -14.49 -15.59 -10.68
CA ILE A 233 -14.87 -14.24 -11.10
C ILE A 233 -15.53 -13.46 -9.97
N ASP A 234 -16.41 -14.10 -9.20
CA ASP A 234 -17.07 -13.45 -8.05
C ASP A 234 -16.05 -13.07 -6.97
N ALA A 235 -15.04 -13.91 -6.75
CA ALA A 235 -13.91 -13.62 -5.87
C ALA A 235 -13.07 -12.43 -6.37
N ILE A 236 -12.71 -12.43 -7.66
CA ILE A 236 -11.98 -11.32 -8.32
C ILE A 236 -12.72 -10.01 -8.11
N VAL A 237 -14.05 -10.01 -8.27
CA VAL A 237 -14.88 -8.82 -8.06
C VAL A 237 -14.81 -8.32 -6.61
N GLN A 238 -14.80 -9.22 -5.63
CA GLN A 238 -14.64 -8.83 -4.22
C GLN A 238 -13.23 -8.30 -3.92
N GLN A 239 -12.19 -8.93 -4.46
CA GLN A 239 -10.81 -8.45 -4.36
C GLN A 239 -10.65 -7.07 -5.00
N CYS A 240 -11.32 -6.79 -6.12
CA CYS A 240 -11.33 -5.45 -6.72
C CYS A 240 -11.87 -4.40 -5.77
N ASN A 241 -12.92 -4.70 -4.98
CA ASN A 241 -13.43 -3.76 -3.98
C ASN A 241 -12.39 -3.48 -2.88
N GLN A 242 -11.67 -4.51 -2.44
CA GLN A 242 -10.60 -4.36 -1.45
C GLN A 242 -9.41 -3.56 -2.01
N ALA A 243 -9.01 -3.83 -3.25
CA ALA A 243 -7.96 -3.07 -3.94
C ALA A 243 -8.34 -1.59 -4.12
N ARG A 244 -9.61 -1.29 -4.45
CA ARG A 244 -10.13 0.09 -4.50
C ARG A 244 -10.01 0.80 -3.16
N TYR A 245 -10.35 0.10 -2.07
CA TYR A 245 -10.19 0.63 -0.73
C TYR A 245 -8.73 0.96 -0.44
N PHE A 246 -7.78 0.10 -0.78
CA PHE A 246 -6.36 0.39 -0.57
C PHE A 246 -5.82 1.52 -1.43
N TYR A 247 -6.27 1.65 -2.68
CA TYR A 247 -5.97 2.83 -3.49
C TYR A 247 -6.48 4.11 -2.82
N LEU A 248 -7.72 4.13 -2.36
CA LEU A 248 -8.30 5.27 -1.64
C LEU A 248 -7.53 5.56 -0.35
N LYS A 249 -7.26 4.53 0.45
CA LYS A 249 -6.52 4.64 1.72
C LYS A 249 -5.15 5.26 1.49
N ASN A 250 -4.40 4.80 0.51
CA ASN A 250 -3.09 5.35 0.17
C ASN A 250 -3.18 6.83 -0.25
N VAL A 251 -4.15 7.21 -1.08
CA VAL A 251 -4.35 8.62 -1.48
C VAL A 251 -4.68 9.49 -0.26
N LEU A 252 -5.59 9.04 0.61
CA LEU A 252 -5.99 9.80 1.79
C LEU A 252 -4.86 9.92 2.82
N GLN A 253 -4.06 8.88 3.02
CA GLN A 253 -2.95 8.89 3.96
C GLN A 253 -1.72 9.65 3.44
N GLN A 254 -1.52 9.73 2.12
CA GLN A 254 -0.45 10.54 1.53
C GLN A 254 -0.78 12.03 1.56
N ASN A 255 -2.05 12.40 1.42
CA ASN A 255 -2.47 13.80 1.26
C ASN A 255 -2.89 14.49 2.57
N THR A 256 -3.00 13.77 3.70
CA THR A 256 -3.56 14.39 4.90
C THR A 256 -3.02 13.74 6.18
N ASN A 257 -2.12 14.43 6.87
CA ASN A 257 -1.89 14.16 8.28
C ASN A 257 -3.00 14.90 9.06
N LEU A 258 -4.08 14.19 9.37
CA LEU A 258 -5.27 14.74 10.04
C LEU A 258 -4.94 15.41 11.39
N GLU A 259 -3.89 14.95 12.07
CA GLU A 259 -3.42 15.57 13.32
C GLU A 259 -2.82 16.94 13.04
N VAL A 260 -2.02 17.07 11.98
CA VAL A 260 -1.41 18.35 11.57
C VAL A 260 -2.46 19.37 11.15
N GLU A 261 -3.48 18.98 10.37
CA GLU A 261 -4.57 19.89 9.99
C GLU A 261 -5.41 20.35 11.19
N SER A 262 -5.66 19.43 12.14
CA SER A 262 -6.34 19.78 13.39
C SER A 262 -5.50 20.74 14.24
N ASP A 263 -4.21 20.48 14.38
CA ASP A 263 -3.30 21.31 15.17
C ASP A 263 -3.05 22.67 14.54
N LYS A 264 -3.01 22.75 13.21
CA LYS A 264 -2.98 24.00 12.46
C LYS A 264 -4.15 24.91 12.80
N THR A 265 -5.37 24.36 12.77
CA THR A 265 -6.59 25.12 13.11
C THR A 265 -6.52 25.67 14.53
N LYS A 266 -5.98 24.87 15.47
CA LYS A 266 -5.79 25.30 16.87
C LYS A 266 -4.72 26.39 16.99
N VAL A 267 -3.59 26.26 16.30
CA VAL A 267 -2.49 27.23 16.34
C VAL A 267 -2.94 28.57 15.76
N VAL A 268 -3.58 28.58 14.60
CA VAL A 268 -4.10 29.81 13.97
C VAL A 268 -5.14 30.47 14.89
N GLY A 269 -6.13 29.72 15.37
CA GLY A 269 -7.15 30.26 16.28
C GLY A 269 -6.57 30.78 17.59
N PHE A 270 -5.50 30.17 18.11
CA PHE A 270 -4.81 30.63 19.30
C PHE A 270 -4.05 31.94 19.06
N LEU A 271 -3.33 32.06 17.94
CA LEU A 271 -2.63 33.28 17.55
C LEU A 271 -3.61 34.47 17.37
N ASP A 272 -4.73 34.23 16.69
CA ASP A 272 -5.78 35.23 16.52
C ASP A 272 -6.37 35.67 17.87
N SER A 273 -6.61 34.72 18.79
CA SER A 273 -7.15 35.02 20.12
C SER A 273 -6.22 35.87 20.99
N LEU A 274 -4.91 35.81 20.74
CA LEU A 274 -3.90 36.59 21.45
C LEU A 274 -3.60 37.94 20.77
N GLY A 275 -4.22 38.22 19.62
CA GLY A 275 -4.08 39.49 18.89
C GLY A 275 -2.74 39.67 18.19
N PHE A 276 -2.09 38.57 17.78
CA PHE A 276 -0.88 38.64 16.94
C PHE A 276 -1.18 39.20 15.55
N ASP A 277 -0.15 39.72 14.88
CA ASP A 277 -0.29 40.32 13.55
C ASP A 277 -0.81 39.26 12.53
N PRO A 278 -1.84 39.57 11.71
CA PRO A 278 -2.29 38.69 10.64
C PRO A 278 -1.21 38.26 9.63
N LEU A 279 -0.12 39.03 9.50
CA LEU A 279 1.05 38.65 8.71
C LEU A 279 1.73 37.37 9.23
N LEU A 280 1.58 37.07 10.52
CA LEU A 280 2.11 35.88 11.17
C LEU A 280 1.38 34.63 10.65
N THR A 281 0.05 34.65 10.64
CA THR A 281 -0.78 33.55 10.11
C THR A 281 -0.66 33.44 8.58
N ALA A 282 -0.52 34.55 7.87
CA ALA A 282 -0.23 34.57 6.44
C ALA A 282 1.14 33.93 6.09
N SER A 283 2.15 34.15 6.92
CA SER A 283 3.48 33.54 6.73
C SER A 283 3.46 32.02 6.89
N LEU A 284 2.69 31.50 7.86
CA LEU A 284 2.47 30.05 8.00
C LEU A 284 1.72 29.45 6.81
N ALA A 285 0.65 30.10 6.36
CA ALA A 285 -0.12 29.65 5.20
C ALA A 285 0.74 29.60 3.93
N LYS A 286 1.64 30.59 3.75
CA LYS A 286 2.55 30.61 2.60
C LYS A 286 3.65 29.54 2.69
N ALA A 287 4.20 29.29 3.87
CA ALA A 287 5.15 28.21 4.09
C ALA A 287 4.54 26.85 3.73
N GLU A 288 3.30 26.61 4.15
CA GLU A 288 2.56 25.39 3.85
C GLU A 288 2.24 25.23 2.36
N GLU A 289 1.79 26.29 1.68
CA GLU A 289 1.58 26.27 0.23
C GLU A 289 2.85 25.83 -0.51
N LEU A 290 4.00 26.39 -0.12
CA LEU A 290 5.31 26.05 -0.69
C LEU A 290 5.74 24.63 -0.34
N TYR A 291 5.43 24.14 0.87
CA TYR A 291 5.71 22.76 1.27
C TYR A 291 4.86 21.75 0.46
N LEU A 292 3.56 21.99 0.31
CA LEU A 292 2.64 21.11 -0.41
C LEU A 292 2.85 21.13 -1.92
N SER A 293 3.28 22.27 -2.48
CA SER A 293 3.62 22.41 -3.89
C SER A 293 5.08 22.04 -4.21
N SER A 294 5.89 21.71 -3.20
CA SER A 294 7.33 21.49 -3.39
C SER A 294 7.60 20.32 -4.34
N SER A 295 8.04 20.68 -5.53
CA SER A 295 8.51 19.74 -6.56
C SER A 295 10.04 19.75 -6.68
N ASN A 296 10.69 20.72 -6.02
CA ASN A 296 12.13 20.93 -6.05
C ASN A 296 12.66 21.58 -4.75
N VAL A 297 13.99 21.64 -4.63
CA VAL A 297 14.75 22.13 -3.45
C VAL A 297 14.56 23.64 -3.19
N PHE A 298 14.23 24.44 -4.20
CA PHE A 298 14.03 25.89 -4.05
C PHE A 298 12.71 26.23 -3.35
N ASP A 299 11.66 25.42 -3.55
CA ASP A 299 10.37 25.59 -2.89
C ASP A 299 10.50 25.31 -1.38
N LEU A 300 11.27 24.27 -1.01
CA LEU A 300 11.56 23.94 0.38
C LEU A 300 12.37 25.03 1.08
N LYS A 301 13.37 25.61 0.42
CA LYS A 301 14.17 26.72 0.95
C LYS A 301 13.32 27.96 1.21
N SER A 302 12.43 28.28 0.28
CA SER A 302 11.47 29.38 0.43
C SER A 302 10.49 29.12 1.59
N CYS A 303 10.01 27.88 1.74
CA CYS A 303 9.21 27.44 2.88
C CYS A 303 9.94 27.68 4.22
N LEU A 304 11.20 27.24 4.35
CA LEU A 304 12.00 27.45 5.56
C LEU A 304 12.23 28.94 5.86
N GLY A 305 12.41 29.76 4.83
CA GLY A 305 12.47 31.22 4.95
C GLY A 305 11.21 31.82 5.58
N HIS A 306 10.02 31.38 5.15
CA HIS A 306 8.75 31.83 5.73
C HIS A 306 8.56 31.35 7.18
N ILE A 307 8.98 30.12 7.52
CA ILE A 307 8.93 29.62 8.91
C ILE A 307 9.88 30.43 9.81
N ARG A 308 11.06 30.79 9.31
CA ARG A 308 12.00 31.67 10.04
C ARG A 308 11.39 33.04 10.32
N SER A 309 10.83 33.69 9.30
CA SER A 309 10.18 35.00 9.46
C SER A 309 9.00 34.93 10.43
N PHE A 310 8.17 33.88 10.35
CA PHE A 310 7.11 33.63 11.33
C PHE A 310 7.69 33.58 12.75
N TYR A 311 8.75 32.78 12.95
CA TYR A 311 9.37 32.61 14.25
C TYR A 311 10.00 33.90 14.79
N GLU A 312 10.60 34.71 13.91
CA GLU A 312 11.14 36.02 14.26
C GLU A 312 10.06 36.95 14.79
N HIS A 313 9.01 37.15 13.99
CA HIS A 313 7.91 38.06 14.32
C HIS A 313 7.14 37.62 15.55
N LEU A 314 6.95 36.30 15.76
CA LEU A 314 6.29 35.78 16.96
C LEU A 314 7.01 36.23 18.24
N ASN A 315 8.33 36.12 18.26
CA ASN A 315 9.14 36.50 19.41
C ASN A 315 9.19 38.03 19.58
N ILE A 316 9.27 38.77 18.48
CA ILE A 316 9.25 40.23 18.47
C ILE A 316 7.93 40.74 19.06
N ASP A 317 6.79 40.31 18.52
CA ASP A 317 5.46 40.75 18.94
C ASP A 317 5.20 40.41 20.41
N ALA A 318 5.53 39.19 20.82
CA ALA A 318 5.41 38.76 22.21
C ALA A 318 6.27 39.63 23.14
N GLY A 319 7.54 39.86 22.77
CA GLY A 319 8.45 40.67 23.58
C GLY A 319 8.05 42.14 23.65
N GLN A 320 7.53 42.72 22.56
CA GLN A 320 6.96 44.06 22.57
C GLN A 320 5.75 44.15 23.49
N ALA A 321 4.85 43.16 23.46
CA ALA A 321 3.68 43.11 24.34
C ALA A 321 4.08 43.07 25.83
N PHE A 322 5.05 42.22 26.20
CA PHE A 322 5.58 42.17 27.56
C PHE A 322 6.30 43.47 27.96
N ALA A 323 7.08 44.07 27.05
CA ALA A 323 7.76 45.33 27.31
C ALA A 323 6.76 46.45 27.60
N ARG A 324 5.69 46.57 26.79
CA ARG A 324 4.59 47.53 27.01
C ARG A 324 3.92 47.33 28.37
N HIS A 325 3.64 46.08 28.76
CA HIS A 325 3.04 45.78 30.06
C HIS A 325 3.94 46.19 31.24
N LEU A 326 5.26 46.10 31.08
CA LEU A 326 6.25 46.47 32.10
C LEU A 326 6.68 47.95 32.05
N GLY A 327 6.11 48.75 31.15
CA GLY A 327 6.53 50.14 30.95
C GLY A 327 7.96 50.29 30.40
N ALA A 328 8.48 49.26 29.74
CA ALA A 328 9.80 49.23 29.12
C ALA A 328 9.70 49.34 27.60
N THR A 329 10.80 49.72 26.95
CA THR A 329 10.94 49.67 25.49
C THR A 329 11.99 48.63 25.11
N VAL A 330 11.71 47.91 24.02
CA VAL A 330 12.60 46.90 23.42
C VAL A 330 12.83 47.26 21.97
N VAL A 331 14.05 47.03 21.49
CA VAL A 331 14.41 47.24 20.09
C VAL A 331 13.66 46.23 19.22
N ASP A 332 13.09 46.69 18.11
CA ASP A 332 12.34 45.88 17.15
C ASP A 332 13.26 44.98 16.30
N LYS A 333 13.96 44.07 16.97
CA LYS A 333 14.89 43.08 16.41
C LYS A 333 14.84 41.83 17.26
N TRP A 334 14.88 40.67 16.61
CA TRP A 334 14.69 39.37 17.26
C TRP A 334 15.68 39.09 18.40
N ASP A 335 16.99 39.26 18.18
CA ASP A 335 18.03 38.94 19.16
C ASP A 335 17.98 39.83 20.43
N PRO A 336 17.84 41.17 20.31
CA PRO A 336 17.55 42.03 21.46
C PRO A 336 16.27 41.67 22.21
N THR A 337 15.21 41.27 21.49
CA THR A 337 13.94 40.88 22.11
C THR A 337 14.07 39.58 22.92
N LEU A 338 14.72 38.55 22.39
CA LEU A 338 14.99 37.33 23.16
C LEU A 338 15.85 37.59 24.40
N THR A 339 16.86 38.45 24.25
CA THR A 339 17.72 38.85 25.38
C THR A 339 16.91 39.55 26.46
N PHE A 340 15.97 40.42 26.08
CA PHE A 340 15.04 41.04 27.02
C PHE A 340 14.14 40.02 27.72
N LEU A 341 13.52 39.10 26.97
CA LEU A 341 12.64 38.06 27.50
C LEU A 341 13.37 37.17 28.51
N LYS A 342 14.62 36.79 28.22
CA LYS A 342 15.50 36.07 29.15
C LYS A 342 15.82 36.89 30.40
N ASN A 343 16.27 38.13 30.24
CA ASN A 343 16.67 38.99 31.37
C ASN A 343 15.51 39.31 32.32
N LYS A 344 14.28 39.35 31.80
CA LYS A 344 13.05 39.51 32.59
C LYS A 344 12.46 38.19 33.07
N SER A 345 13.16 37.07 32.88
CA SER A 345 12.76 35.72 33.32
C SER A 345 11.45 35.21 32.69
N PHE A 346 11.05 35.74 31.52
CA PHE A 346 9.96 35.17 30.73
C PHE A 346 10.41 33.92 29.96
N LEU A 347 11.72 33.80 29.71
CA LEU A 347 12.34 32.59 29.16
C LEU A 347 13.40 32.06 30.12
N SER A 348 13.39 30.76 30.37
CA SER A 348 14.50 30.06 31.02
C SER A 348 15.72 29.98 30.11
N GLU A 349 16.89 29.69 30.69
CA GLU A 349 18.12 29.52 29.92
C GLU A 349 18.02 28.37 28.89
N GLN A 350 17.29 27.30 29.21
CA GLN A 350 17.06 26.20 28.28
C GLN A 350 16.13 26.60 27.12
N GLN A 351 15.07 27.37 27.40
CA GLN A 351 14.16 27.87 26.36
C GLN A 351 14.83 28.88 25.44
N ASP A 352 15.67 29.78 25.97
CA ASP A 352 16.50 30.71 25.19
C ASP A 352 17.47 29.95 24.27
N LYS A 353 18.18 28.94 24.79
CA LYS A 353 19.07 28.08 23.97
C LYS A 353 18.30 27.35 22.88
N PHE A 354 17.15 26.77 23.22
CA PHE A 354 16.30 26.08 22.26
C PHE A 354 15.78 27.01 21.16
N ALA A 355 15.29 28.19 21.54
CA ALA A 355 14.79 29.20 20.61
C ALA A 355 15.86 29.65 19.62
N ARG A 356 17.07 29.88 20.11
CA ARG A 356 18.23 30.24 19.29
C ARG A 356 18.71 29.11 18.39
N GLY A 357 18.64 27.86 18.87
CA GLY A 357 18.94 26.67 18.07
C GLY A 357 17.99 26.49 16.89
N ILE A 358 16.67 26.66 17.11
CA ILE A 358 15.68 26.61 16.03
C ILE A 358 15.95 27.71 15.01
N TYR A 359 16.20 28.93 15.47
CA TYR A 359 16.47 30.05 14.58
C TYR A 359 17.71 29.83 13.69
N ALA A 360 18.80 29.34 14.28
CA ALA A 360 20.01 28.99 13.55
C ALA A 360 19.75 27.89 12.50
N LEU A 361 19.06 26.81 12.88
CA LEU A 361 18.70 25.73 11.96
C LEU A 361 17.87 26.25 10.76
N LEU A 362 16.85 27.06 11.03
CA LEU A 362 16.00 27.64 9.97
C LEU A 362 16.77 28.63 9.09
N SER A 363 17.75 29.33 9.65
CA SER A 363 18.62 30.25 8.92
C SER A 363 19.63 29.51 8.03
N ASP A 364 20.29 28.49 8.56
CA ASP A 364 21.33 27.74 7.83
C ASP A 364 20.70 26.97 6.66
N GLU A 365 19.62 26.22 6.92
CA GLU A 365 18.91 25.45 5.89
C GLU A 365 18.12 26.35 4.91
N GLY A 366 17.76 27.56 5.35
CA GLY A 366 17.10 28.57 4.52
C GLY A 366 18.04 29.38 3.61
N VAL A 367 19.37 29.32 3.80
CA VAL A 367 20.34 30.20 3.11
C VAL A 367 21.44 29.43 2.33
N HIS A 368 21.81 28.21 2.69
CA HIS A 368 22.90 27.47 2.01
C HIS A 368 22.52 26.86 0.63
N PRO A 369 23.47 26.74 -0.33
CA PRO A 369 23.20 26.24 -1.69
C PRO A 369 23.07 24.70 -1.80
N ASP A 370 23.47 23.92 -0.78
CA ASP A 370 23.44 22.46 -0.83
C ASP A 370 22.70 21.88 0.39
N LEU A 371 21.46 21.44 0.20
CA LEU A 371 20.72 20.62 1.17
C LEU A 371 21.20 19.16 1.06
N PRO A 372 21.65 18.51 2.16
CA PRO A 372 21.99 17.09 2.12
C PRO A 372 20.73 16.24 1.83
N PRO A 373 20.89 15.04 1.21
CA PRO A 373 19.78 14.22 0.68
C PRO A 373 18.84 13.62 1.74
N ILE A 374 18.96 14.05 3.01
CA ILE A 374 18.18 13.57 4.15
C ILE A 374 16.79 14.24 4.20
N PHE A 375 16.59 15.37 3.50
CA PHE A 375 15.35 16.17 3.52
C PHE A 375 14.49 16.05 2.25
N SER A 376 14.44 14.88 1.64
CA SER A 376 13.40 14.59 0.63
C SER A 376 12.03 14.46 1.30
N PRO A 377 10.92 14.95 0.69
CA PRO A 377 9.59 14.83 1.28
C PRO A 377 9.26 13.34 1.43
N GLY A 378 9.18 12.87 2.67
CA GLY A 378 8.94 11.47 3.01
C GLY A 378 9.77 10.91 4.17
N ILE A 379 10.83 11.58 4.63
CA ILE A 379 11.61 11.11 5.79
C ILE A 379 12.02 12.30 6.67
N MET A 380 11.20 12.65 7.66
CA MET A 380 11.71 13.25 8.90
C MET A 380 11.57 12.22 10.02
N ARG A 381 12.62 11.41 10.21
CA ARG A 381 12.89 10.81 11.51
C ARG A 381 13.78 11.78 12.27
N LEU A 382 13.23 12.39 13.32
CA LEU A 382 14.05 13.02 14.36
C LEU A 382 14.93 11.92 14.97
N SER A 383 16.20 11.88 14.57
CA SER A 383 17.23 11.08 15.23
C SER A 383 17.96 11.94 16.27
N PRO A 384 18.46 11.34 17.36
CA PRO A 384 18.69 12.02 18.62
C PRO A 384 20.08 12.65 18.65
N VAL A 385 20.15 13.98 18.60
CA VAL A 385 21.40 14.74 18.86
C VAL A 385 21.24 15.69 20.06
N LEU A 386 20.21 15.50 20.88
CA LEU A 386 20.12 16.12 22.20
C LEU A 386 20.18 15.02 23.25
N GLY A 387 21.33 14.94 23.92
CA GLY A 387 21.56 14.04 25.05
C GLY A 387 20.45 14.16 26.08
N SER A 388 19.92 13.02 26.47
CA SER A 388 18.89 12.90 27.49
C SER A 388 19.32 13.50 28.83
N PRO A 389 18.44 14.23 29.51
CA PRO A 389 18.34 14.15 30.96
C PRO A 389 17.08 13.35 31.30
N THR A 390 17.32 12.15 31.80
CA THR A 390 16.35 11.30 32.47
C THR A 390 15.72 12.07 33.63
N LEU A 391 14.48 12.52 33.48
CA LEU A 391 13.69 13.02 34.61
C LEU A 391 13.01 11.83 35.29
N HIS A 392 13.68 11.31 36.32
CA HIS A 392 13.06 10.47 37.34
C HIS A 392 11.99 11.28 38.08
N LEU A 393 10.72 10.99 37.83
CA LEU A 393 9.63 11.42 38.70
C LEU A 393 9.55 10.45 39.89
N GLN A 394 10.18 10.82 41.01
CA GLN A 394 9.82 10.31 42.32
C GLN A 394 8.51 10.97 42.78
N PRO A 395 7.48 10.21 43.22
CA PRO A 395 6.30 10.79 43.82
C PRO A 395 6.54 11.00 45.32
N HIS A 396 6.70 12.27 45.73
CA HIS A 396 6.66 12.61 47.15
C HIS A 396 5.21 12.66 47.65
N SER A 397 4.93 11.72 48.54
CA SER A 397 3.79 11.67 49.44
C SER A 397 3.70 12.90 50.35
N HIS A 398 2.50 13.46 50.54
CA HIS A 398 2.11 13.94 51.86
C HIS A 398 0.63 13.68 52.18
N HIS A 399 0.48 12.92 53.26
CA HIS A 399 -0.68 12.66 54.10
C HIS A 399 -1.86 13.66 54.09
N ARG A 400 -3.08 13.10 54.01
CA ARG A 400 -4.10 13.36 55.03
C ARG A 400 -4.88 12.08 55.39
N LYS A 401 -4.82 11.74 56.67
CA LYS A 401 -5.45 10.60 57.35
C LYS A 401 -6.97 10.80 57.53
N ARG A 402 -7.75 9.71 57.40
CA ARG A 402 -8.81 9.25 58.34
C ARG A 402 -9.34 7.88 57.85
N ARG A 403 -8.92 6.76 58.49
CA ARG A 403 -9.71 5.90 59.43
C ARG A 403 -11.07 5.47 58.83
N LEU A 404 -11.38 4.19 58.64
CA LEU A 404 -11.61 3.16 59.67
C LEU A 404 -11.54 1.70 59.11
N ARG A 405 -10.73 0.87 59.79
CA ARG A 405 -10.80 -0.56 60.20
C ARG A 405 -11.66 -1.66 59.49
N PRO A 406 -11.29 -2.95 59.71
CA PRO A 406 -11.31 -4.04 58.72
C PRO A 406 -12.42 -5.08 58.95
N ALA A 407 -12.60 -5.99 57.98
CA ALA A 407 -13.18 -7.31 58.20
C ALA A 407 -12.48 -8.36 57.32
N GLU A 408 -12.41 -9.56 57.89
CA GLU A 408 -11.63 -10.76 57.60
C GLU A 408 -11.95 -11.51 56.29
N PRO A 409 -11.10 -12.48 55.88
CA PRO A 409 -11.28 -13.29 54.68
C PRO A 409 -12.21 -14.48 54.93
N CYS A 410 -13.06 -14.80 53.97
CA CYS A 410 -13.83 -16.05 53.97
C CYS A 410 -13.39 -16.92 52.79
N GLU A 411 -12.72 -18.02 53.11
CA GLU A 411 -12.57 -19.20 52.28
C GLU A 411 -13.94 -19.80 51.90
N ARG A 412 -13.98 -20.47 50.73
CA ARG A 412 -14.60 -21.79 50.44
C ARG A 412 -15.12 -21.83 49.00
N SER A 413 -14.49 -22.66 48.16
CA SER A 413 -14.92 -24.03 47.79
C SER A 413 -15.75 -24.03 46.51
N ARG A 414 -15.24 -24.62 45.42
CA ARG A 414 -15.68 -25.92 44.90
C ARG A 414 -17.21 -26.06 44.82
N THR A 415 -17.74 -25.90 43.61
CA THR A 415 -18.29 -26.98 42.76
C THR A 415 -18.45 -26.46 41.34
#